data_AF-A0A521MEF4-F1
#
_entry.id   AF-A0A521MEF4-F1
#
_cell.length_a   1.000
_cell.length_b   1.000
_cell.length_c   1.000
_cell.angle_alpha   90.00
_cell.angle_beta   90.00
_cell.angle_gamma   90.00
#
_symmetry.space_group_name_H-M   'P 1'
#
loop_
_entity.id
_entity.type
_entity.pdbx_description
1 polymer ?
#
loop_
_entity_poly.entity_id
_entity_poly.type
_entity_poly.pdbx_seq_one_letter_code
_entity_poly.pdbx_strand_id
1 'polypeptide(L)'
;MSVRSIRRLSAFAALLSVAAALAACGGKGASEAYTGPGWYLEKPYLLVVAGPRVFAGPFSYDKCEEERAKIGGDAATQMLCVQHVGKPTKHGLY
;
A
#
# COMPACT_ATOMS: atom_id res chain seq x y z
N MET A 1 -32.81 -18.59 -22.49
CA MET A 1 -31.86 -17.47 -22.26
C MET A 1 -31.11 -17.16 -23.56
N SER A 2 -31.07 -15.91 -24.02
CA SER A 2 -30.46 -15.54 -25.31
C SER A 2 -28.94 -15.38 -25.21
N VAL A 3 -28.18 -15.86 -26.20
CA VAL A 3 -26.70 -15.80 -26.28
C VAL A 3 -26.16 -14.37 -26.09
N ARG A 4 -26.95 -13.36 -26.49
CA ARG A 4 -26.62 -11.92 -26.29
C ARG A 4 -26.66 -11.48 -24.83
N SER A 5 -27.53 -12.07 -24.01
CA SER A 5 -27.64 -11.77 -22.57
C SER A 5 -26.45 -12.36 -21.80
N ILE A 6 -26.02 -13.57 -22.18
CA ILE A 6 -24.86 -14.25 -21.56
C ILE A 6 -23.57 -13.47 -21.84
N ARG A 7 -23.36 -12.99 -23.08
CA ARG A 7 -22.18 -12.19 -23.46
C ARG A 7 -22.09 -10.84 -22.73
N ARG A 8 -23.23 -10.22 -22.40
CA ARG A 8 -23.27 -8.96 -21.65
C ARG A 8 -22.91 -9.17 -20.19
N LEU A 9 -23.37 -10.27 -19.59
CA LEU A 9 -23.07 -10.62 -18.21
C LEU A 9 -21.60 -11.00 -18.02
N SER A 10 -21.01 -11.75 -18.95
CA SER A 10 -19.57 -12.08 -18.88
C SER A 10 -18.66 -10.89 -19.12
N ALA A 11 -19.04 -9.94 -19.99
CA ALA A 11 -18.31 -8.68 -20.14
C ALA A 11 -18.36 -7.82 -18.87
N PHE A 12 -19.52 -7.75 -18.20
CA PHE A 12 -19.66 -7.04 -16.93
C PHE A 12 -18.88 -7.70 -15.80
N ALA A 13 -18.92 -9.03 -15.70
CA ALA A 13 -18.16 -9.78 -14.72
C ALA A 13 -16.64 -9.61 -14.92
N ALA A 14 -16.18 -9.63 -16.17
CA ALA A 14 -14.78 -9.37 -16.50
C ALA A 14 -14.35 -7.95 -16.07
N LEU A 15 -15.14 -6.93 -16.38
CA LEU A 15 -14.86 -5.55 -15.95
C LEU A 15 -14.85 -5.40 -14.42
N LEU A 16 -15.80 -6.04 -13.73
CA LEU A 16 -15.86 -6.02 -12.27
C LEU A 16 -14.64 -6.70 -11.63
N SER A 17 -14.20 -7.82 -12.18
CA SER A 17 -13.02 -8.54 -11.70
C SER A 17 -11.72 -7.75 -11.91
N VAL A 18 -11.59 -7.03 -13.03
CA VAL A 18 -10.46 -6.14 -13.27
C VAL A 18 -10.48 -4.96 -12.30
N ALA A 19 -11.63 -4.31 -12.11
CA ALA A 19 -11.77 -3.20 -11.16
C ALA A 19 -11.47 -3.61 -9.71
N ALA A 20 -11.93 -4.79 -9.28
CA ALA A 20 -11.65 -5.32 -7.95
C ALA A 20 -10.16 -5.64 -7.75
N ALA A 21 -9.49 -6.18 -8.77
CA ALA A 21 -8.05 -6.44 -8.73
C ALA A 21 -7.22 -5.15 -8.62
N LEU A 22 -7.64 -4.07 -9.27
CA LEU A 22 -6.99 -2.76 -9.17
C LEU A 22 -7.17 -2.11 -7.79
N ALA A 23 -8.34 -2.25 -7.16
CA ALA A 23 -8.60 -1.71 -5.82
C ALA A 23 -7.77 -2.42 -4.73
N ALA A 24 -7.51 -3.71 -4.88
CA ALA A 24 -6.72 -4.50 -3.92
C ALA A 24 -5.21 -4.14 -3.89
N CYS A 25 -4.71 -3.38 -4.87
CA CYS A 25 -3.31 -2.93 -4.95
C CYS A 25 -3.05 -1.52 -4.36
N GLY A 26 -4.07 -0.87 -3.77
CA GLY A 26 -4.00 0.53 -3.34
C GLY A 26 -3.80 0.74 -1.83
N GLY A 27 -2.56 0.70 -1.34
CA GLY A 27 -2.21 1.30 -0.04
C GLY A 27 -2.14 2.84 -0.13
N LYS A 28 -2.21 3.58 0.99
CA LYS A 28 -1.98 5.04 0.97
C LYS A 28 -0.51 5.34 0.65
N GLY A 29 -0.26 6.33 -0.20
CA GLY A 29 1.10 6.82 -0.43
C GLY A 29 1.66 7.53 0.80
N ALA A 30 2.99 7.62 0.93
CA ALA A 30 3.63 8.25 2.09
C ALA A 30 3.13 9.68 2.37
N SER A 31 2.96 10.50 1.34
CA SER A 31 2.44 11.87 1.50
C SER A 31 0.98 11.93 1.96
N GLU A 32 0.18 10.91 1.63
CA GLU A 32 -1.23 10.81 2.01
C GLU A 32 -1.42 10.22 3.42
N ALA A 33 -0.49 9.37 3.85
CA ALA A 33 -0.50 8.73 5.16
C ALA A 33 0.22 9.57 6.24
N TYR A 34 1.01 10.56 5.84
CA TYR A 34 1.73 11.44 6.76
C TYR A 34 0.77 12.28 7.61
N THR A 35 0.82 12.08 8.93
CA THR A 35 0.07 12.88 9.91
C THR A 35 0.96 13.73 10.81
N GLY A 36 2.27 13.47 10.82
CA GLY A 36 3.26 14.20 11.61
C GLY A 36 4.65 13.56 11.56
N PRO A 37 5.67 14.20 12.14
CA PRO A 37 7.02 13.65 12.16
C PRO A 37 7.09 12.37 12.99
N GLY A 38 7.87 11.38 12.54
CA GLY A 38 8.04 10.10 13.24
C GLY A 38 8.49 8.96 12.34
N TRP A 39 8.46 7.75 12.87
CA TRP A 39 8.78 6.53 12.13
C TRP A 39 7.51 5.91 11.56
N TYR A 40 7.54 5.60 10.27
CA TYR A 40 6.44 4.97 9.56
C TYR A 40 6.87 3.59 9.08
N LEU A 41 5.94 2.65 9.17
CA LEU A 41 6.12 1.32 8.61
C LEU A 41 5.73 1.37 7.14
N GLU A 42 6.73 1.26 6.27
CA GLU A 42 6.58 1.51 4.84
C GLU A 42 7.11 0.36 3.99
N LYS A 43 6.44 0.09 2.89
CA LYS A 43 7.00 -0.72 1.81
C LYS A 43 7.69 0.22 0.82
N PRO A 44 9.01 0.14 0.61
CA PRO A 44 9.79 1.11 -0.16
C PRO A 44 9.50 1.06 -1.67
N TYR A 45 9.88 2.14 -2.37
CA TYR A 45 9.73 2.32 -3.83
C TYR A 45 10.23 1.12 -4.65
N LEU A 46 11.33 0.50 -4.22
CA LEU A 46 11.95 -0.64 -4.90
C LEU A 46 10.99 -1.84 -5.04
N LEU A 47 9.96 -1.92 -4.20
CA LEU A 47 9.01 -3.02 -4.14
C LEU A 47 7.60 -2.63 -4.57
N VAL A 48 7.34 -1.36 -4.89
CA VAL A 48 6.02 -0.86 -5.29
C VAL A 48 6.13 0.12 -6.46
N VAL A 49 5.60 -0.31 -7.61
CA VAL A 49 5.60 0.47 -8.87
C VAL A 49 4.94 1.85 -8.72
N ALA A 50 3.97 1.99 -7.81
CA ALA A 50 3.24 3.23 -7.56
C ALA A 50 3.83 4.10 -6.42
N GLY A 51 4.96 3.70 -5.83
CA GLY A 51 5.61 4.40 -4.71
C GLY A 51 5.34 3.83 -3.33
N PRO A 52 5.98 4.38 -2.29
CA PRO A 52 6.07 3.81 -0.97
C PRO A 52 4.68 3.81 -0.39
N ARG A 53 4.31 2.65 0.14
CA ARG A 53 3.02 2.44 0.77
C ARG A 53 3.24 2.41 2.26
N VAL A 54 2.48 3.24 2.95
CA VAL A 54 2.54 3.34 4.40
C VAL A 54 1.44 2.50 4.98
N PHE A 55 1.81 1.64 5.92
CA PHE A 55 0.90 0.72 6.59
C PHE A 55 0.53 1.24 7.96
N ALA A 56 1.47 1.87 8.67
CA ALA A 56 1.25 2.39 10.02
C ALA A 56 2.27 3.47 10.40
N GLY A 57 1.98 4.19 11.48
CA GLY A 57 2.77 5.31 12.00
C GLY A 57 1.94 6.60 12.15
N PRO A 58 2.51 7.68 12.70
CA PRO A 58 3.89 7.80 13.19
C PRO A 58 4.11 7.07 14.52
N PHE A 59 5.30 6.49 14.66
CA PHE A 59 5.76 5.75 15.85
C PHE A 59 7.13 6.23 16.32
N SER A 60 7.58 5.71 17.46
CA SER A 60 9.01 5.60 17.77
C SER A 60 9.64 4.47 16.94
N TYR A 61 10.97 4.46 16.82
CA TYR A 61 11.69 3.44 16.05
C TYR A 61 11.39 2.02 16.57
N ASP A 62 11.55 1.82 17.89
CA ASP A 62 11.33 0.50 18.52
C ASP A 62 9.91 0.01 18.28
N LYS A 63 8.93 0.91 18.38
CA LYS A 63 7.53 0.55 18.14
C LYS A 63 7.28 0.19 16.68
N CYS A 64 7.91 0.87 15.73
CA CYS A 64 7.82 0.50 14.34
C CYS A 64 8.39 -0.90 14.07
N GLU A 65 9.55 -1.22 14.64
CA GLU A 65 10.16 -2.56 14.50
C GLU A 65 9.31 -3.66 15.17
N GLU A 66 8.68 -3.38 16.31
CA GLU A 66 7.69 -4.28 16.91
C GLU A 66 6.51 -4.57 15.96
N GLU A 67 5.93 -3.53 15.35
CA GLU A 67 4.82 -3.70 14.40
C GLU A 67 5.28 -4.45 13.14
N ARG A 68 6.51 -4.22 12.66
CA ARG A 68 7.11 -4.98 11.56
C ARG A 68 7.29 -6.46 11.93
N ALA A 69 7.77 -6.74 13.14
CA ALA A 69 7.97 -8.10 13.64
C ALA A 69 6.65 -8.86 13.79
N LYS A 70 5.56 -8.19 14.19
CA LYS A 70 4.22 -8.79 14.29
C LYS A 70 3.67 -9.30 12.95
N ILE A 71 4.02 -8.64 11.84
CA ILE A 71 3.63 -9.10 10.50
C ILE A 71 4.32 -10.43 10.18
N GLY A 72 5.61 -10.54 10.51
CA GLY A 72 6.41 -11.75 10.31
C GLY A 72 6.60 -12.16 8.84
N GLY A 73 7.43 -13.19 8.65
CA GLY A 73 7.67 -13.82 7.35
C GLY A 73 8.20 -12.89 6.25
N ASP A 74 7.94 -13.25 5.00
CA ASP A 74 8.41 -12.50 3.82
C ASP A 74 7.74 -11.12 3.68
N ALA A 75 6.56 -10.92 4.28
CA ALA A 75 5.91 -9.62 4.27
C ALA A 75 6.70 -8.60 5.12
N ALA A 76 7.28 -9.03 6.25
CA ALA A 76 8.09 -8.17 7.11
C ALA A 76 9.47 -7.83 6.52
N THR A 77 10.03 -8.69 5.65
CA THR A 77 11.30 -8.41 4.95
C THR A 77 11.14 -7.38 3.83
N GLN A 78 9.92 -7.24 3.32
CA GLN A 78 9.56 -6.24 2.32
C GLN A 78 9.17 -4.88 2.93
N MET A 79 9.11 -4.74 4.26
CA MET A 79 8.80 -3.49 4.93
C MET A 79 10.01 -2.92 5.66
N LEU A 80 10.06 -1.60 5.76
CA LEU A 80 11.10 -0.83 6.41
C LEU A 80 10.47 0.19 7.36
N CYS A 81 11.14 0.44 8.47
CA CYS A 81 10.85 1.59 9.32
C CYS A 81 11.59 2.81 8.76
N VAL A 82 10.83 3.76 8.21
CA VAL A 82 11.37 4.96 7.55
C VAL A 82 11.06 6.18 8.40
N GLN A 83 12.08 6.98 8.69
CA GLN A 83 11.92 8.22 9.45
C GLN A 83 11.47 9.35 8.53
N HIS A 84 10.33 9.97 8.86
CA HIS A 84 9.85 11.18 8.21
C HIS A 84 9.97 12.35 9.17
N VAL A 85 10.93 13.24 8.91
CA VAL A 85 11.13 14.49 9.68
C VAL A 85 10.17 15.61 9.25
N GLY A 86 9.57 15.48 8.06
CA GLY A 86 8.63 16.40 7.47
C GLY A 86 7.73 15.67 6.49
N LYS A 87 6.73 16.37 5.93
CA LYS A 87 5.79 15.73 5.00
C LYS A 87 6.53 15.26 3.74
N PRO A 88 6.53 13.95 3.42
CA PRO A 88 7.18 13.44 2.23
C PRO A 88 6.45 13.91 0.96
N THR A 89 7.19 13.98 -0.13
CA THR A 89 6.64 14.32 -1.45
C THR A 89 5.77 13.15 -1.96
N LYS A 90 5.05 13.37 -3.08
CA LYS A 90 4.32 12.29 -3.76
C LYS A 90 5.23 11.12 -4.16
N HIS A 91 6.54 11.39 -4.28
CA HIS A 91 7.59 10.44 -4.60
C HIS A 91 8.43 10.00 -3.39
N GLY A 92 7.95 10.21 -2.17
CA GLY A 92 8.65 9.81 -0.95
C GLY A 92 9.57 10.91 -0.41
N LEU A 93 10.62 10.51 0.32
CA LEU A 93 11.58 11.44 0.93
C LEU A 93 12.50 12.14 -0.10
N TYR A 94 12.50 11.68 -1.35
CA TYR A 94 13.30 12.23 -2.45
C TYR A 94 12.42 12.45 -3.69
#